data_AF-A0A0D8J8Z0-F1
#
_entry.id   AF-A0A0D8J8Z0-F1
#
_cell.length_a   1.000
_cell.length_b   1.000
_cell.length_c   1.000
_cell.angle_alpha   90.00
_cell.angle_beta   90.00
_cell.angle_gamma   90.00
#
_symmetry.space_group_name_H-M   'P 1'
#
loop_
_entity.id
_entity.type
_entity.pdbx_description
1 polymer ?
#
loop_
_entity_poly.entity_id
_entity_poly.type
_entity_poly.pdbx_seq_one_letter_code
_entity_poly.pdbx_strand_id
1 'polypeptide(L)'
;MAKKKLLWVAVMALFLASCGAPKVLITPKTEATNFEATGNYSQALTAWTSYFETTEIEEVAGADFAQAAKTAFKAGNSAQAISWFDQARYKNYADVGMYQTLAAIYKQQDNLSKELSALEYITENFGSDNSEVNTRLLAIYTEIDANDKALAVWETLDGTSKNKEENLDNYFEVNKALENEAVCDSLAEVLLDKNPDHLDALEWNAKKYYWAGQKRYEREMAKYNANKTRKNYNTLLKELDLVTADFKKALPYLNKLWKLNPGKEYAGYLANIYARFGDEDKTEYYKNYMK
;
A
#
# COMPACT_ATOMS: atom_id res chain seq x y z
N MET A 1 44.57 62.12 -44.31
CA MET A 1 43.90 61.07 -45.13
C MET A 1 43.65 59.73 -44.42
N ALA A 2 44.10 59.51 -43.17
CA ALA A 2 43.90 58.23 -42.47
C ALA A 2 42.52 58.05 -41.78
N LYS A 3 41.84 59.14 -41.38
CA LYS A 3 40.56 59.05 -40.65
C LYS A 3 39.34 58.66 -41.51
N LYS A 4 39.37 58.90 -42.83
CA LYS A 4 38.27 58.51 -43.74
C LYS A 4 38.28 57.03 -44.12
N LYS A 5 39.44 56.35 -44.06
CA LYS A 5 39.53 54.90 -44.33
C LYS A 5 39.06 54.05 -43.15
N LEU A 6 39.22 54.55 -41.92
CA LEU A 6 38.74 53.84 -40.71
C LEU A 6 37.21 53.80 -40.62
N LEU A 7 36.53 54.83 -41.13
CA LEU A 7 35.06 54.91 -41.12
C LEU A 7 34.41 53.93 -42.12
N TRP A 8 35.08 53.66 -43.25
CA TRP A 8 34.58 52.70 -44.24
C TRP A 8 34.77 51.24 -43.82
N VAL A 9 35.82 50.92 -43.07
CA VAL A 9 36.03 49.57 -42.52
C VAL A 9 35.02 49.27 -41.40
N ALA A 10 34.66 50.27 -40.58
CA ALA A 10 33.65 50.12 -39.54
C ALA A 10 32.21 49.94 -40.10
N VAL A 11 31.87 50.61 -41.20
CA VAL A 11 30.56 50.47 -41.86
C VAL A 11 30.45 49.13 -42.61
N MET A 12 31.54 48.61 -43.16
CA MET A 12 31.54 47.31 -43.87
C MET A 12 31.50 46.10 -42.91
N ALA A 13 31.97 46.26 -41.66
CA ALA A 13 31.85 45.24 -40.61
C ALA A 13 30.43 45.14 -40.01
N LEU A 14 29.59 46.18 -40.16
CA LEU A 14 28.20 46.18 -39.69
C LEU A 14 27.23 45.41 -40.60
N PHE A 15 27.61 45.11 -41.85
CA PHE A 15 26.77 44.32 -42.77
C PHE A 15 26.97 42.80 -42.66
N LEU A 16 27.98 42.33 -41.94
CA LEU A 16 28.25 40.89 -41.73
C LEU A 16 27.60 40.32 -40.45
N ALA A 17 26.97 41.16 -39.62
CA ALA A 17 26.21 40.74 -38.43
C ALA A 17 24.70 40.57 -38.68
N SER A 18 24.26 40.56 -39.95
CA SER A 18 22.85 40.43 -40.34
C SER A 18 22.44 39.00 -40.74
N CYS A 19 23.29 37.99 -40.51
CA CYS A 19 22.79 36.61 -40.44
C CYS A 19 22.06 36.45 -39.10
N GLY A 20 20.80 36.89 -39.06
CA GLY A 20 19.89 36.51 -37.98
C GLY A 20 19.92 34.98 -37.86
N ALA A 21 20.22 34.48 -36.66
CA ALA A 21 20.12 33.06 -36.37
C ALA A 21 18.75 32.57 -36.87
N PRO A 22 18.67 31.39 -37.52
CA PRO A 22 17.40 30.90 -38.03
C PRO A 22 16.40 30.89 -36.88
N LYS A 23 15.26 31.59 -37.04
CA LYS A 23 14.12 31.47 -36.13
C LYS A 23 13.73 29.99 -36.15
N VAL A 24 14.09 29.26 -35.10
CA VAL A 24 13.57 27.91 -34.89
C VAL A 24 12.07 28.07 -34.79
N LEU A 25 11.33 27.53 -35.76
CA LEU A 25 9.87 27.45 -35.71
C LEU A 25 9.52 26.56 -34.53
N ILE A 26 9.17 27.16 -33.40
CA ILE A 26 8.71 26.43 -32.24
C ILE A 26 7.28 25.98 -32.53
N THR A 27 7.05 24.68 -32.59
CA THR A 27 5.71 24.10 -32.75
C THR A 27 5.00 24.04 -31.39
N PRO A 28 3.65 24.01 -31.34
CA PRO A 28 2.93 23.84 -30.07
C PRO A 28 3.38 22.61 -29.27
N LYS A 29 3.71 21.50 -29.95
CA LYS A 29 4.33 20.32 -29.33
C LYS A 29 5.66 20.66 -28.64
N THR A 30 6.55 21.38 -29.33
CA THR A 30 7.85 21.78 -28.77
C THR A 30 7.66 22.71 -27.56
N GLU A 31 6.73 23.66 -27.63
CA GLU A 31 6.36 24.51 -26.50
C GLU A 31 5.86 23.70 -25.31
N ALA A 32 4.97 22.74 -25.55
CA ALA A 32 4.45 21.85 -24.52
C ALA A 32 5.57 21.11 -23.79
N THR A 33 6.49 20.48 -24.54
CA THR A 33 7.64 19.77 -23.95
C THR A 33 8.59 20.69 -23.18
N ASN A 34 8.77 21.94 -23.62
CA ASN A 34 9.57 22.91 -22.89
C ASN A 34 8.90 23.31 -21.57
N PHE A 35 7.59 23.56 -21.57
CA PHE A 35 6.84 23.86 -20.36
C PHE A 35 6.84 22.68 -19.38
N GLU A 36 6.75 21.44 -19.86
CA GLU A 36 6.88 20.24 -19.03
C GLU A 36 8.24 20.18 -18.33
N ALA A 37 9.33 20.43 -19.08
CA ALA A 37 10.68 20.38 -18.56
C ALA A 37 10.92 21.42 -17.45
N THR A 38 10.19 22.54 -17.47
CA THR A 38 10.23 23.58 -16.42
C THR A 38 9.14 23.40 -15.36
N GLY A 39 8.36 22.32 -15.39
CA GLY A 39 7.27 22.06 -14.44
C GLY A 39 6.02 22.93 -14.60
N ASN A 40 5.89 23.68 -15.70
CA ASN A 40 4.77 24.56 -15.99
C ASN A 40 3.60 23.79 -16.64
N TYR A 41 3.04 22.82 -15.91
CA TYR A 41 2.09 21.85 -16.48
C TYR A 41 0.79 22.46 -17.00
N SER A 42 0.34 23.59 -16.44
CA SER A 42 -0.85 24.31 -16.96
C SER A 42 -0.59 24.90 -18.36
N GLN A 43 0.57 25.52 -18.57
CA GLN A 43 0.95 26.05 -19.89
C GLN A 43 1.26 24.91 -20.88
N ALA A 44 1.89 23.83 -20.40
CA ALA A 44 2.12 22.65 -21.20
C ALA A 44 0.81 22.01 -21.68
N LEU A 45 -0.20 21.94 -20.80
CA LEU A 45 -1.54 21.46 -21.14
C LEU A 45 -2.16 22.32 -22.26
N THR A 46 -2.10 23.65 -22.16
CA THR A 46 -2.59 24.56 -23.21
C THR A 46 -1.87 24.32 -24.54
N ALA A 47 -0.55 24.16 -24.52
CA ALA A 47 0.24 23.94 -25.72
C ALA A 47 -0.04 22.57 -26.36
N TRP A 48 -0.26 21.52 -25.56
CA TRP A 48 -0.71 20.21 -26.05
C TRP A 48 -2.09 20.26 -26.70
N THR A 49 -3.04 20.96 -26.09
CA THR A 49 -4.36 21.17 -26.69
C THR A 49 -4.22 21.87 -28.04
N SER A 50 -3.42 22.93 -28.12
CA SER A 50 -3.17 23.62 -29.39
C SER A 50 -2.51 22.72 -30.45
N TYR A 51 -1.59 21.84 -30.05
CA TYR A 51 -1.00 20.85 -30.96
C TYR A 51 -2.08 19.92 -31.55
N PHE A 52 -2.98 19.39 -30.73
CA PHE A 52 -4.04 18.49 -31.20
C PHE A 52 -5.16 19.21 -31.97
N GLU A 53 -5.35 20.51 -31.77
CA GLU A 53 -6.31 21.32 -32.57
C GLU A 53 -5.76 21.70 -33.95
N THR A 54 -4.43 21.73 -34.11
CA THR A 54 -3.76 22.19 -35.34
C THR A 54 -3.12 21.06 -36.15
N THR A 55 -3.22 19.82 -35.66
CA THR A 55 -2.66 18.62 -36.30
C THR A 55 -3.79 17.64 -36.55
N GLU A 56 -3.85 17.07 -37.75
CA GLU A 56 -4.82 16.02 -38.07
C GLU A 56 -4.63 14.83 -37.12
N ILE A 57 -5.72 14.35 -36.52
CA ILE A 57 -5.66 13.35 -35.46
C ILE A 57 -5.05 12.02 -35.92
N GLU A 58 -5.16 11.72 -37.22
CA GLU A 58 -4.53 10.58 -37.88
C GLU A 58 -3.01 10.63 -37.78
N GLU A 59 -2.42 11.83 -37.85
CA GLU A 59 -0.97 12.08 -37.85
C GLU A 59 -0.36 12.12 -36.45
N VAL A 60 -1.20 12.28 -35.41
CA VAL A 60 -0.75 12.30 -34.02
C VAL A 60 -0.39 10.89 -33.54
N ALA A 61 0.85 10.73 -33.06
CA ALA A 61 1.33 9.47 -32.49
C ALA A 61 0.69 9.18 -31.12
N GLY A 62 0.43 7.90 -30.82
CA GLY A 62 -0.11 7.50 -29.52
C GLY A 62 0.79 7.89 -28.33
N ALA A 63 2.11 7.94 -28.54
CA ALA A 63 3.07 8.42 -27.53
C ALA A 63 2.85 9.89 -27.16
N ASP A 64 2.49 10.73 -28.13
CA ASP A 64 2.19 12.15 -27.90
C ASP A 64 0.94 12.31 -27.06
N PHE A 65 -0.11 11.52 -27.35
CA PHE A 65 -1.31 11.47 -26.52
C PHE A 65 -1.00 11.02 -25.08
N ALA A 66 -0.19 9.99 -24.91
CA ALA A 66 0.18 9.51 -23.58
C ALA A 66 1.01 10.55 -22.80
N GLN A 67 1.93 11.26 -23.46
CA GLN A 67 2.69 12.34 -22.84
C GLN A 67 1.78 13.51 -22.43
N ALA A 68 0.94 13.97 -23.35
CA ALA A 68 -0.03 15.03 -23.08
C ALA A 68 -0.97 14.66 -21.93
N ALA A 69 -1.43 13.40 -21.87
CA ALA A 69 -2.28 12.89 -20.80
C ALA A 69 -1.58 12.90 -19.42
N LYS A 70 -0.32 12.46 -19.36
CA LYS A 70 0.51 12.57 -18.15
C LYS A 70 0.63 14.03 -17.70
N THR A 71 0.76 14.96 -18.64
CA THR A 71 0.81 16.40 -18.38
C THR A 71 -0.52 16.98 -17.92
N ALA A 72 -1.64 16.59 -18.55
CA ALA A 72 -2.97 16.96 -18.11
C ALA A 72 -3.24 16.53 -16.67
N PHE A 73 -2.84 15.32 -16.28
CA PHE A 73 -2.95 14.85 -14.90
C PHE A 73 -2.12 15.71 -13.94
N LYS A 74 -0.87 16.02 -14.28
CA LYS A 74 -0.02 16.91 -13.46
C LYS A 74 -0.56 18.36 -13.37
N ALA A 75 -1.34 18.78 -14.37
CA ALA A 75 -2.06 20.05 -14.35
C ALA A 75 -3.40 19.99 -13.58
N GLY A 76 -3.75 18.85 -12.98
CA GLY A 76 -4.99 18.65 -12.22
C GLY A 76 -6.22 18.34 -13.08
N ASN A 77 -6.05 18.05 -14.38
CA ASN A 77 -7.14 17.75 -15.30
C ASN A 77 -7.23 16.26 -15.62
N SER A 78 -7.73 15.48 -14.65
CA SER A 78 -7.86 14.03 -14.77
C SER A 78 -8.84 13.58 -15.87
N ALA A 79 -9.88 14.36 -16.16
CA ALA A 79 -10.84 14.04 -17.22
C ALA A 79 -10.18 14.10 -18.61
N GLN A 80 -9.40 15.15 -18.87
CA GLN A 80 -8.64 15.28 -20.12
C GLN A 80 -7.55 14.22 -20.22
N ALA A 81 -6.88 13.90 -19.10
CA ALA A 81 -5.87 12.84 -19.06
C ALA A 81 -6.46 11.49 -19.49
N ILE A 82 -7.61 11.08 -18.95
CA ILE A 82 -8.29 9.83 -19.37
C ILE A 82 -8.61 9.87 -20.86
N SER A 83 -9.22 10.96 -21.34
CA SER A 83 -9.60 11.10 -22.77
C SER A 83 -8.39 10.94 -23.70
N TRP A 84 -7.26 11.58 -23.37
CA TRP A 84 -6.03 11.45 -24.16
C TRP A 84 -5.37 10.08 -24.01
N PHE A 85 -5.42 9.44 -22.84
CA PHE A 85 -5.00 8.05 -22.73
C PHE A 85 -5.85 7.09 -23.58
N ASP A 86 -7.15 7.34 -23.73
CA ASP A 86 -8.01 6.57 -24.62
C ASP A 86 -7.57 6.69 -26.08
N GLN A 87 -7.18 7.90 -26.50
CA GLN A 87 -6.58 8.11 -27.83
C GLN A 87 -5.24 7.39 -27.99
N ALA A 88 -4.39 7.40 -26.96
CA ALA A 88 -3.14 6.63 -26.97
C ALA A 88 -3.41 5.14 -27.17
N ARG A 89 -4.38 4.55 -26.45
CA ARG A 89 -4.79 3.14 -26.61
C ARG A 89 -5.36 2.86 -27.99
N TYR A 90 -6.21 3.75 -28.52
CA TYR A 90 -6.76 3.62 -29.88
C TYR A 90 -5.66 3.58 -30.94
N LYS A 91 -4.55 4.28 -30.70
CA LYS A 91 -3.33 4.26 -31.52
C LYS A 91 -2.36 3.12 -31.18
N ASN A 92 -2.81 2.11 -30.43
CA ASN A 92 -2.02 0.96 -29.96
C ASN A 92 -0.76 1.33 -29.17
N TYR A 93 -0.79 2.46 -28.45
CA TYR A 93 0.29 2.87 -27.56
C TYR A 93 -0.03 2.50 -26.11
N ALA A 94 0.98 1.97 -25.42
CA ALA A 94 0.94 1.66 -24.00
C ALA A 94 2.35 1.80 -23.41
N ASP A 95 2.45 2.43 -22.24
CA ASP A 95 3.66 2.44 -21.43
C ASP A 95 3.33 2.34 -19.94
N VAL A 96 4.31 1.93 -19.12
CA VAL A 96 4.12 1.76 -17.66
C VAL A 96 3.60 3.06 -17.02
N GLY A 97 4.18 4.21 -17.37
CA GLY A 97 3.82 5.50 -16.77
C GLY A 97 2.39 5.96 -17.07
N MET A 98 1.85 5.61 -18.24
CA MET A 98 0.47 5.83 -18.63
C MET A 98 -0.48 5.04 -17.73
N TYR A 99 -0.22 3.75 -17.53
CA TYR A 99 -1.08 2.92 -16.68
C TYR A 99 -0.92 3.23 -15.18
N GLN A 100 0.26 3.63 -14.73
CA GLN A 100 0.45 4.16 -13.37
C GLN A 100 -0.35 5.45 -13.16
N THR A 101 -0.39 6.33 -14.16
CA THR A 101 -1.19 7.57 -14.11
C THR A 101 -2.69 7.25 -14.09
N LEU A 102 -3.15 6.31 -14.93
CA LEU A 102 -4.54 5.85 -14.90
C LEU A 102 -4.91 5.26 -13.55
N ALA A 103 -4.07 4.38 -12.98
CA ALA A 103 -4.29 3.82 -11.65
C ALA A 103 -4.41 4.93 -10.59
N ALA A 104 -3.54 5.93 -10.61
CA ALA A 104 -3.61 7.07 -9.69
C ALA A 104 -4.90 7.89 -9.86
N ILE A 105 -5.34 8.13 -11.09
CA ILE A 105 -6.61 8.82 -11.36
C ILE A 105 -7.78 8.00 -10.82
N TYR A 106 -7.83 6.69 -11.09
CA TYR A 106 -8.92 5.85 -10.65
C TYR A 106 -8.96 5.67 -9.13
N LYS A 107 -7.80 5.65 -8.47
CA LYS A 107 -7.71 5.73 -7.01
C LYS A 107 -8.33 7.03 -6.47
N GLN A 108 -8.03 8.19 -7.07
CA GLN A 108 -8.62 9.48 -6.67
C GLN A 108 -10.14 9.53 -6.88
N GLN A 109 -10.66 8.74 -7.82
CA GLN A 109 -12.09 8.62 -8.11
C GLN A 109 -12.79 7.57 -7.25
N ASP A 110 -12.08 6.93 -6.32
CA ASP A 110 -12.59 5.78 -5.56
C ASP A 110 -13.12 4.65 -6.46
N ASN A 111 -12.45 4.44 -7.60
CA ASN A 111 -12.81 3.43 -8.58
C ASN A 111 -11.83 2.25 -8.54
N LEU A 112 -11.96 1.42 -7.50
CA LEU A 112 -11.09 0.29 -7.23
C LEU A 112 -10.97 -0.68 -8.42
N SER A 113 -12.08 -0.96 -9.11
CA SER A 113 -12.08 -1.88 -10.26
C SER A 113 -11.20 -1.38 -11.41
N LYS A 114 -11.28 -0.09 -11.76
CA LYS A 114 -10.45 0.48 -12.83
C LYS A 114 -9.00 0.70 -12.37
N GLU A 115 -8.77 1.04 -11.11
CA GLU A 115 -7.44 1.08 -10.53
C GLU A 115 -6.76 -0.28 -10.66
N LEU A 116 -7.42 -1.34 -10.17
CA LEU A 116 -6.92 -2.71 -10.23
C LEU A 116 -6.61 -3.13 -11.67
N SER A 117 -7.55 -2.89 -12.61
CA SER A 117 -7.35 -3.23 -14.02
C SER A 117 -6.13 -2.54 -14.63
N ALA A 118 -5.86 -1.28 -14.25
CA ALA A 118 -4.70 -0.56 -14.74
C ALA A 118 -3.39 -1.11 -14.16
N LEU A 119 -3.38 -1.51 -12.89
CA LEU A 119 -2.22 -2.10 -12.23
C LEU A 119 -1.92 -3.52 -12.73
N GLU A 120 -2.95 -4.37 -12.89
CA GLU A 120 -2.83 -5.71 -13.48
C GLU A 120 -2.27 -5.64 -14.90
N TYR A 121 -2.76 -4.69 -15.71
CA TYR A 121 -2.24 -4.48 -17.07
C TYR A 121 -0.74 -4.21 -17.08
N ILE A 122 -0.21 -3.46 -16.09
CA ILE A 122 1.23 -3.20 -16.00
C ILE A 122 1.99 -4.51 -15.82
N THR A 123 1.59 -5.31 -14.83
CA THR A 123 2.25 -6.57 -14.50
C THR A 123 2.20 -7.56 -15.65
N GLU A 124 1.06 -7.67 -16.33
CA GLU A 124 0.82 -8.61 -17.43
C GLU A 124 1.60 -8.25 -18.71
N ASN A 125 1.75 -6.95 -19.01
CA ASN A 125 2.30 -6.50 -20.30
C ASN A 125 3.74 -5.99 -20.22
N PHE A 126 4.18 -5.53 -19.05
CA PHE A 126 5.52 -4.96 -18.85
C PHE A 126 6.36 -5.72 -17.80
N GLY A 127 5.78 -6.74 -17.15
CA GLY A 127 6.44 -7.56 -16.14
C GLY A 127 6.20 -7.06 -14.71
N SER A 128 6.59 -7.90 -13.75
CA SER A 128 6.34 -7.68 -12.32
C SER A 128 7.45 -6.94 -11.58
N ASP A 129 8.48 -6.44 -12.28
CA ASP A 129 9.58 -5.67 -11.66
C ASP A 129 9.19 -4.21 -11.41
N ASN A 130 8.13 -4.02 -10.62
CA ASN A 130 7.64 -2.71 -10.22
C ASN A 130 7.12 -2.77 -8.78
N SER A 131 7.99 -2.42 -7.83
CA SER A 131 7.73 -2.51 -6.39
C SER A 131 6.54 -1.65 -5.94
N GLU A 132 6.31 -0.50 -6.57
CA GLU A 132 5.18 0.39 -6.26
C GLU A 132 3.86 -0.23 -6.70
N VAL A 133 3.79 -0.75 -7.93
CA VAL A 133 2.61 -1.43 -8.47
C VAL A 133 2.30 -2.68 -7.65
N ASN A 134 3.30 -3.50 -7.35
CA ASN A 134 3.12 -4.71 -6.56
C ASN A 134 2.65 -4.40 -5.14
N THR A 135 3.20 -3.35 -4.51
CA THR A 135 2.74 -2.92 -3.18
C THR A 135 1.26 -2.54 -3.20
N ARG A 136 0.81 -1.78 -4.20
CA ARG A 136 -0.61 -1.43 -4.31
C ARG A 136 -1.49 -2.63 -4.66
N LEU A 137 -1.02 -3.52 -5.54
CA LEU A 137 -1.74 -4.76 -5.87
C LEU A 137 -1.92 -5.65 -4.65
N LEU A 138 -0.90 -5.81 -3.80
CA LEU A 138 -1.01 -6.55 -2.55
C LEU A 138 -2.13 -5.96 -1.68
N ALA A 139 -2.10 -4.64 -1.45
CA ALA A 139 -3.11 -3.97 -0.65
C ALA A 139 -4.54 -4.15 -1.21
N ILE A 140 -4.73 -3.98 -2.53
CA ILE A 140 -6.05 -4.17 -3.17
C ILE A 140 -6.50 -5.62 -3.06
N TYR A 141 -5.62 -6.59 -3.33
CA TYR A 141 -5.99 -8.01 -3.25
C TYR A 141 -6.32 -8.45 -1.83
N THR A 142 -5.64 -7.91 -0.82
CA THR A 142 -6.04 -8.08 0.58
C THR A 142 -7.39 -7.44 0.85
N GLU A 143 -7.63 -6.19 0.40
CA GLU A 143 -8.90 -5.46 0.59
C GLU A 143 -10.13 -6.19 0.02
N ILE A 144 -9.97 -6.91 -1.10
CA ILE A 144 -11.06 -7.66 -1.77
C ILE A 144 -11.04 -9.17 -1.48
N ASP A 145 -10.26 -9.61 -0.48
CA ASP A 145 -10.11 -11.02 -0.08
C ASP A 145 -9.63 -11.95 -1.21
N ALA A 146 -8.91 -11.42 -2.19
CA ALA A 146 -8.28 -12.20 -3.28
C ALA A 146 -6.96 -12.83 -2.81
N ASN A 147 -7.04 -13.67 -1.77
CA ASN A 147 -5.90 -14.23 -1.02
C ASN A 147 -4.83 -14.88 -1.93
N ASP A 148 -5.22 -15.69 -2.91
CA ASP A 148 -4.27 -16.34 -3.82
C ASP A 148 -3.49 -15.33 -4.67
N LYS A 149 -4.15 -14.27 -5.13
CA LYS A 149 -3.50 -13.19 -5.89
C LYS A 149 -2.59 -12.36 -4.98
N ALA A 150 -3.03 -12.08 -3.75
CA ALA A 150 -2.21 -11.37 -2.76
C ALA A 150 -0.91 -12.15 -2.45
N LEU A 151 -0.99 -13.47 -2.24
CA LEU A 151 0.19 -14.32 -2.06
C LEU A 151 1.10 -14.33 -3.30
N ALA A 152 0.52 -14.40 -4.50
CA ALA A 152 1.31 -14.35 -5.73
C ALA A 152 2.10 -13.03 -5.87
N VAL A 153 1.47 -11.90 -5.53
CA VAL A 153 2.12 -10.58 -5.53
C VAL A 153 3.15 -10.47 -4.41
N TRP A 154 2.90 -11.06 -3.24
CA TRP A 154 3.88 -11.08 -2.15
C TRP A 154 5.21 -11.67 -2.63
N GLU A 155 5.19 -12.75 -3.42
CA GLU A 155 6.42 -13.35 -3.94
C GLU A 155 7.19 -12.46 -4.92
N THR A 156 6.56 -11.45 -5.52
CA THR A 156 7.23 -10.50 -6.43
C THR A 156 7.75 -9.24 -5.73
N LEU A 157 7.47 -9.06 -4.44
CA LEU A 157 8.01 -7.92 -3.67
C LEU A 157 9.48 -8.14 -3.32
N ASP A 158 10.27 -7.07 -3.48
CA ASP A 158 11.64 -7.04 -2.98
C ASP A 158 11.67 -7.04 -1.43
N GLY A 159 12.83 -7.37 -0.86
CA GLY A 159 12.99 -7.48 0.59
C GLY A 159 12.76 -6.18 1.36
N THR A 160 12.96 -5.01 0.73
CA THR A 160 12.68 -3.71 1.35
C THR A 160 11.18 -3.50 1.46
N SER A 161 10.44 -3.79 0.38
CA SER A 161 8.98 -3.68 0.35
C SER A 161 8.30 -4.73 1.22
N LYS A 162 8.77 -5.98 1.25
CA LYS A 162 8.28 -7.01 2.18
C LYS A 162 8.43 -6.59 3.65
N ASN A 163 9.44 -5.78 3.98
CA ASN A 163 9.74 -5.38 5.35
C ASN A 163 9.03 -4.08 5.80
N LYS A 164 8.23 -3.46 4.93
CA LYS A 164 7.36 -2.34 5.33
C LYS A 164 6.20 -2.87 6.18
N GLU A 165 5.86 -2.17 7.25
CA GLU A 165 4.78 -2.55 8.18
C GLU A 165 3.46 -2.78 7.43
N GLU A 166 3.02 -1.82 6.60
CA GLU A 166 1.80 -1.92 5.79
C GLU A 166 1.72 -3.18 4.91
N ASN A 167 2.85 -3.68 4.41
CA ASN A 167 2.89 -4.87 3.57
C ASN A 167 2.91 -6.15 4.41
N LEU A 168 3.56 -6.12 5.57
CA LEU A 168 3.49 -7.21 6.55
C LEU A 168 2.07 -7.37 7.09
N ASP A 169 1.35 -6.26 7.31
CA ASP A 169 -0.05 -6.27 7.73
C ASP A 169 -0.92 -6.93 6.67
N ASN A 170 -0.80 -6.50 5.41
CA ASN A 170 -1.54 -7.12 4.31
C ASN A 170 -1.25 -8.63 4.19
N TYR A 171 0.01 -9.02 4.34
CA TYR A 171 0.40 -10.43 4.31
C TYR A 171 -0.09 -11.21 5.54
N PHE A 172 -0.13 -10.56 6.70
CA PHE A 172 -0.68 -11.12 7.94
C PHE A 172 -2.18 -11.36 7.82
N GLU A 173 -2.96 -10.39 7.33
CA GLU A 173 -4.39 -10.55 7.07
C GLU A 173 -4.69 -11.73 6.13
N VAL A 174 -3.97 -11.81 5.01
CA VAL A 174 -4.12 -12.91 4.05
C VAL A 174 -3.84 -14.27 4.71
N ASN A 175 -2.77 -14.36 5.50
CA ASN A 175 -2.44 -15.62 6.18
C ASN A 175 -3.41 -15.97 7.31
N LYS A 176 -4.02 -14.98 7.99
CA LYS A 176 -5.10 -15.22 8.94
C LYS A 176 -6.33 -15.79 8.24
N ALA A 177 -6.73 -15.22 7.10
CA ALA A 177 -7.86 -15.70 6.31
C ALA A 177 -7.66 -17.12 5.79
N LEU A 178 -6.41 -17.50 5.50
CA LEU A 178 -6.01 -18.85 5.07
C LEU A 178 -5.72 -19.80 6.23
N GLU A 179 -5.88 -19.38 7.48
CA GLU A 179 -5.59 -20.16 8.69
C GLU A 179 -4.14 -20.69 8.77
N ASN A 180 -3.19 -19.95 8.19
CA ASN A 180 -1.76 -20.28 8.22
C ASN A 180 -1.15 -19.88 9.57
N GLU A 181 -1.53 -20.56 10.65
CA GLU A 181 -1.20 -20.19 12.04
C GLU A 181 0.30 -20.00 12.27
N ALA A 182 1.15 -20.88 11.72
CA ALA A 182 2.61 -20.78 11.91
C ALA A 182 3.21 -19.53 11.26
N VAL A 183 2.67 -19.10 10.11
CA VAL A 183 3.09 -17.85 9.45
C VAL A 183 2.60 -16.66 10.25
N CYS A 184 1.34 -16.69 10.69
CA CYS A 184 0.74 -15.65 11.52
C CYS A 184 1.51 -15.46 12.84
N ASP A 185 1.94 -16.56 13.47
CA ASP A 185 2.75 -16.53 14.68
C ASP A 185 4.06 -15.78 14.47
N SER A 186 4.78 -16.11 13.39
CA SER A 186 6.04 -15.44 13.05
C SER A 186 5.82 -13.97 12.69
N LEU A 187 4.77 -13.65 11.93
CA LEU A 187 4.48 -12.27 11.52
C LEU A 187 4.07 -11.40 12.69
N ALA A 188 3.25 -11.93 13.61
CA ALA A 188 2.82 -11.19 14.78
C ALA A 188 4.02 -10.77 15.66
N GLU A 189 5.05 -11.60 15.79
CA GLU A 189 6.29 -11.22 16.47
C GLU A 189 7.03 -10.10 15.71
N VAL A 190 7.20 -10.24 14.40
CA VAL A 190 7.88 -9.23 13.56
C VAL A 190 7.14 -7.89 13.58
N LEU A 191 5.81 -7.90 13.55
CA LEU A 191 4.97 -6.71 13.64
C LEU A 191 5.12 -6.02 14.99
N LEU A 192 5.14 -6.76 16.09
CA LEU A 192 5.35 -6.20 17.43
C LEU A 192 6.76 -5.64 17.66
N ASP A 193 7.77 -6.21 17.01
CA ASP A 193 9.14 -5.68 17.04
C ASP A 193 9.24 -4.32 16.32
N LYS A 194 8.45 -4.12 15.25
CA LYS A 194 8.38 -2.84 14.50
C LYS A 194 7.50 -1.82 15.22
N ASN A 195 6.31 -2.25 15.60
CA ASN A 195 5.31 -1.45 16.25
C ASN A 195 4.77 -2.22 17.45
N PRO A 196 5.31 -1.96 18.66
CA PRO A 196 4.85 -2.63 19.87
C PRO A 196 3.36 -2.46 20.15
N ASP A 197 2.74 -1.40 19.64
CA ASP A 197 1.33 -1.06 19.85
C ASP A 197 0.42 -1.58 18.73
N HIS A 198 0.96 -2.42 17.82
CA HIS A 198 0.22 -3.01 16.71
C HIS A 198 -0.94 -3.89 17.21
N LEU A 199 -2.18 -3.41 17.02
CA LEU A 199 -3.37 -4.01 17.63
C LEU A 199 -3.58 -5.46 17.19
N ASP A 200 -3.54 -5.77 15.89
CA ASP A 200 -3.89 -7.12 15.43
C ASP A 200 -2.86 -8.19 15.85
N ALA A 201 -1.57 -7.85 15.85
CA ALA A 201 -0.50 -8.71 16.33
C ALA A 201 -0.57 -8.93 17.86
N LEU A 202 -0.96 -7.91 18.64
CA LEU A 202 -1.25 -8.04 20.07
C LEU A 202 -2.44 -8.97 20.28
N GLU A 203 -3.53 -8.79 19.53
CA GLU A 203 -4.73 -9.63 19.60
C GLU A 203 -4.44 -11.08 19.26
N TRP A 204 -3.68 -11.32 18.19
CA TRP A 204 -3.30 -12.66 17.76
C TRP A 204 -2.59 -13.42 18.89
N ASN A 205 -1.54 -12.81 19.45
CA ASN A 205 -0.79 -13.42 20.55
C ASN A 205 -1.62 -13.58 21.82
N ALA A 206 -2.44 -12.58 22.17
CA ALA A 206 -3.36 -12.66 23.30
C ALA A 206 -4.31 -13.86 23.17
N LYS A 207 -4.99 -13.98 22.02
CA LYS A 207 -5.97 -15.03 21.73
C LYS A 207 -5.30 -16.40 21.66
N LYS A 208 -4.14 -16.52 20.99
CA LYS A 208 -3.36 -17.76 20.91
C LYS A 208 -3.09 -18.34 22.29
N TYR A 209 -2.47 -17.56 23.18
CA TYR A 209 -2.10 -18.05 24.51
C TYR A 209 -3.31 -18.25 25.41
N TYR A 210 -4.32 -17.38 25.32
CA TYR A 210 -5.56 -17.54 26.09
C TYR A 210 -6.25 -18.85 25.73
N TRP A 211 -6.45 -19.12 24.44
CA TRP A 211 -7.15 -20.33 23.99
C TRP A 211 -6.34 -21.60 24.20
N ALA A 212 -5.00 -21.53 24.14
CA ALA A 212 -4.15 -22.66 24.55
C ALA A 212 -4.41 -23.05 26.02
N GLY A 213 -4.43 -22.07 26.94
CA GLY A 213 -4.72 -22.29 28.35
C GLY A 213 -6.15 -22.76 28.59
N GLN A 214 -7.14 -22.11 27.98
CA GLN A 214 -8.56 -22.42 28.17
C GLN A 214 -8.92 -23.82 27.63
N LYS A 215 -8.50 -24.17 26.40
CA LYS A 215 -8.75 -25.50 25.83
C LYS A 215 -8.08 -26.61 26.65
N ARG A 216 -6.86 -26.37 27.16
CA ARG A 216 -6.17 -27.30 28.07
C ARG A 216 -6.95 -27.48 29.37
N TYR A 217 -7.38 -26.38 29.99
CA TYR A 217 -8.18 -26.42 31.22
C TYR A 217 -9.44 -27.27 31.05
N GLU A 218 -10.24 -26.97 30.03
CA GLU A 218 -11.51 -27.66 29.78
C GLU A 218 -11.30 -29.17 29.58
N ARG A 219 -10.30 -29.52 28.75
CA ARG A 219 -9.94 -30.91 28.47
C ARG A 219 -9.55 -31.69 29.72
N GLU A 220 -8.68 -31.12 30.56
CA GLU A 220 -8.16 -31.83 31.73
C GLU A 220 -9.17 -31.88 32.88
N MET A 221 -10.00 -30.84 33.03
CA MET A 221 -11.14 -30.88 33.95
C MET A 221 -12.16 -31.94 33.55
N ALA A 222 -12.46 -32.08 32.26
CA ALA A 222 -13.37 -33.12 31.77
C ALA A 222 -12.83 -34.54 32.07
N LYS A 223 -11.55 -34.79 31.82
CA LYS A 223 -10.88 -36.07 32.17
C LYS A 223 -10.95 -36.37 33.65
N TYR A 224 -10.66 -35.39 34.51
CA TYR A 224 -10.74 -35.57 35.96
C TYR A 224 -12.18 -35.84 36.42
N ASN A 225 -13.16 -35.10 35.90
CA ASN A 225 -14.56 -35.26 36.27
C ASN A 225 -15.14 -36.61 35.85
N ALA A 226 -14.71 -37.15 34.71
CA ALA A 226 -15.10 -38.47 34.26
C ALA A 226 -14.57 -39.61 35.15
N ASN A 227 -13.41 -39.42 35.80
CA ASN A 227 -12.83 -40.43 36.67
C ASN A 227 -12.00 -39.81 37.81
N LYS A 228 -12.62 -39.61 38.97
CA LYS A 228 -12.02 -38.91 40.12
C LYS A 228 -11.14 -39.82 40.96
N THR A 229 -9.96 -40.18 40.43
CA THR A 229 -8.93 -40.91 41.17
C THR A 229 -7.82 -39.99 41.64
N ARG A 230 -7.07 -40.41 42.68
CA ARG A 230 -5.85 -39.71 43.13
C ARG A 230 -4.83 -39.51 42.01
N LYS A 231 -4.69 -40.50 41.11
CA LYS A 231 -3.80 -40.40 39.95
C LYS A 231 -4.25 -39.28 39.02
N ASN A 232 -5.54 -39.24 38.67
CA ASN A 232 -6.07 -38.21 37.77
C ASN A 232 -6.05 -36.82 38.40
N TYR A 233 -6.26 -36.71 39.71
CA TYR A 233 -6.08 -35.45 40.44
C TYR A 233 -4.63 -34.93 40.35
N ASN A 234 -3.64 -35.81 40.57
CA ASN A 234 -2.23 -35.41 40.45
C ASN A 234 -1.86 -35.00 39.01
N THR A 235 -2.42 -35.66 38.00
CA THR A 235 -2.25 -35.25 36.60
C THR A 235 -2.88 -33.87 36.35
N LEU A 236 -4.10 -33.65 36.83
CA LEU A 236 -4.79 -32.37 36.71
C LEU A 236 -3.95 -31.23 37.28
N LEU A 237 -3.38 -31.38 38.49
CA LEU A 237 -2.55 -30.34 39.10
C LEU A 237 -1.37 -29.92 38.19
N LYS A 238 -0.65 -30.89 37.60
CA LYS A 238 0.46 -30.61 36.69
C LYS A 238 0.00 -29.88 35.42
N GLU A 239 -1.17 -30.25 34.90
CA GLU A 239 -1.72 -29.58 33.72
C GLU A 239 -2.23 -28.17 34.02
N LEU A 240 -2.76 -27.94 35.23
CA LEU A 240 -3.17 -26.60 35.67
C LEU A 240 -1.98 -25.65 35.81
N ASP A 241 -0.78 -26.15 36.10
CA ASP A 241 0.46 -25.34 36.05
C ASP A 241 0.74 -24.84 34.62
N LEU A 242 0.52 -25.69 33.61
CA LEU A 242 0.67 -25.33 32.19
C LEU A 242 -0.43 -24.35 31.74
N VAL A 243 -1.68 -24.56 32.18
CA VAL A 243 -2.78 -23.62 31.96
C VAL A 243 -2.41 -22.23 32.51
N THR A 244 -1.89 -22.18 33.74
CA THR A 244 -1.40 -20.94 34.37
C THR A 244 -0.28 -20.30 33.56
N ALA A 245 0.66 -21.09 33.04
CA ALA A 245 1.76 -20.60 32.22
C ALA A 245 1.26 -19.95 30.92
N ASP A 246 0.28 -20.58 30.24
CA ASP A 246 -0.31 -20.03 29.02
C ASP A 246 -1.08 -18.71 29.32
N PHE A 247 -1.87 -18.65 30.39
CA PHE A 247 -2.53 -17.40 30.78
C PHE A 247 -1.55 -16.28 31.17
N LYS A 248 -0.43 -16.61 31.81
CA LYS A 248 0.62 -15.62 32.10
C LYS A 248 1.26 -15.06 30.82
N LYS A 249 1.32 -15.83 29.72
CA LYS A 249 1.76 -15.34 28.41
C LYS A 249 0.71 -14.46 27.74
N ALA A 250 -0.58 -14.78 27.88
CA ALA A 250 -1.67 -13.96 27.32
C ALA A 250 -1.80 -12.59 28.02
N LEU A 251 -1.60 -12.56 29.34
CA LEU A 251 -1.84 -11.39 30.19
C LEU A 251 -1.13 -10.10 29.74
N PRO A 252 0.18 -10.07 29.41
CA PRO A 252 0.84 -8.82 28.95
C PRO A 252 0.20 -8.25 27.68
N TYR A 253 -0.15 -9.09 26.71
CA TYR A 253 -0.82 -8.65 25.48
C TYR A 253 -2.22 -8.11 25.79
N LEU A 254 -3.03 -8.83 26.56
CA LEU A 254 -4.37 -8.40 26.96
C LEU A 254 -4.36 -7.10 27.77
N ASN A 255 -3.42 -6.94 28.69
CA ASN A 255 -3.27 -5.70 29.46
C ASN A 255 -2.86 -4.52 28.56
N LYS A 256 -2.06 -4.78 27.52
CA LYS A 256 -1.67 -3.76 26.56
C LYS A 256 -2.83 -3.35 25.67
N LEU A 257 -3.56 -4.33 25.11
CA LEU A 257 -4.80 -4.11 24.38
C LEU A 257 -5.82 -3.33 25.21
N TRP A 258 -6.00 -3.70 26.48
CA TRP A 258 -6.87 -2.98 27.40
C TRP A 258 -6.49 -1.50 27.59
N LYS A 259 -5.19 -1.18 27.59
CA LYS A 259 -4.72 0.22 27.71
C LYS A 259 -4.92 1.01 26.41
N LEU A 260 -4.70 0.38 25.26
CA LEU A 260 -4.79 1.03 23.95
C LEU A 260 -6.23 1.21 23.48
N ASN A 261 -7.04 0.15 23.62
CA ASN A 261 -8.41 0.11 23.16
C ASN A 261 -9.28 -0.71 24.15
N PRO A 262 -9.69 -0.12 25.29
CA PRO A 262 -10.54 -0.82 26.25
C PRO A 262 -11.85 -1.28 25.60
N GLY A 263 -12.22 -2.55 25.80
CA GLY A 263 -13.41 -3.12 25.19
C GLY A 263 -13.94 -4.34 25.95
N LYS A 264 -15.24 -4.63 25.77
CA LYS A 264 -15.91 -5.76 26.46
C LYS A 264 -15.25 -7.10 26.16
N GLU A 265 -14.72 -7.27 24.94
CA GLU A 265 -13.99 -8.48 24.55
C GLU A 265 -12.78 -8.74 25.47
N TYR A 266 -11.87 -7.77 25.60
CA TYR A 266 -10.67 -7.95 26.42
C TYR A 266 -11.00 -8.01 27.92
N ALA A 267 -12.02 -7.27 28.37
CA ALA A 267 -12.51 -7.38 29.73
C ALA A 267 -12.96 -8.81 30.07
N GLY A 268 -13.60 -9.51 29.13
CA GLY A 268 -13.98 -10.91 29.28
C GLY A 268 -12.78 -11.84 29.50
N TYR A 269 -11.76 -11.72 28.65
CA TYR A 269 -10.52 -12.49 28.80
C TYR A 269 -9.81 -12.21 30.13
N LEU A 270 -9.67 -10.93 30.49
CA LEU A 270 -9.02 -10.51 31.73
C LEU A 270 -9.78 -10.99 32.97
N ALA A 271 -11.11 -10.85 32.99
CA ALA A 271 -11.94 -11.35 34.08
C ALA A 271 -11.77 -12.87 34.27
N ASN A 272 -11.71 -13.64 33.18
CA ASN A 272 -11.50 -15.08 33.26
C ASN A 272 -10.13 -15.43 33.84
N ILE A 273 -9.07 -14.80 33.32
CA ILE A 273 -7.69 -15.07 33.80
C ILE A 273 -7.56 -14.70 35.28
N TYR A 274 -8.00 -13.51 35.69
CA TYR A 274 -7.89 -13.07 37.08
C TYR A 274 -8.71 -13.95 38.04
N ALA A 275 -9.89 -14.44 37.62
CA ALA A 275 -10.68 -15.36 38.43
C ALA A 275 -9.91 -16.66 38.72
N ARG A 276 -9.15 -17.14 37.74
CA ARG A 276 -8.32 -18.36 37.88
C ARG A 276 -7.09 -18.15 38.73
N PHE A 277 -6.55 -16.94 38.74
CA PHE A 277 -5.45 -16.56 39.61
C PHE A 277 -5.92 -16.19 41.03
N GLY A 278 -7.23 -16.19 41.29
CA GLY A 278 -7.80 -15.84 42.59
C GLY A 278 -7.77 -14.35 42.91
N ASP A 279 -7.66 -13.49 41.90
CA ASP A 279 -7.70 -12.03 42.04
C ASP A 279 -9.15 -11.54 41.92
N GLU A 280 -9.89 -11.62 43.03
CA GLU A 280 -11.33 -11.30 43.09
C GLU A 280 -11.60 -9.84 42.72
N ASP A 281 -10.77 -8.91 43.20
CA ASP A 281 -10.90 -7.47 42.93
C ASP A 281 -10.83 -7.16 41.44
N LYS A 282 -9.80 -7.68 40.74
CA LYS A 282 -9.71 -7.46 39.28
C LYS A 282 -10.77 -8.23 38.52
N THR A 283 -11.11 -9.43 38.96
CA THR A 283 -12.21 -10.20 38.34
C THR A 283 -13.50 -9.38 38.34
N GLU A 284 -13.86 -8.80 39.48
CA GLU A 284 -15.08 -8.02 39.63
C GLU A 284 -15.00 -6.69 38.87
N TYR A 285 -13.83 -6.03 38.86
CA TYR A 285 -13.59 -4.83 38.04
C TYR A 285 -13.92 -5.08 36.55
N TYR A 286 -13.33 -6.11 35.94
CA TYR A 286 -13.56 -6.40 34.52
C TYR A 286 -14.96 -6.95 34.25
N LYS A 287 -15.55 -7.73 35.16
CA LYS A 287 -16.95 -8.16 35.07
C LYS A 287 -17.91 -6.98 35.06
N ASN A 288 -17.67 -5.98 35.90
CA ASN A 288 -18.51 -4.78 35.96
C ASN A 288 -18.41 -3.95 34.69
N TYR A 289 -17.24 -3.88 34.06
CA TYR A 289 -17.09 -3.20 32.78
C TYR A 289 -17.92 -3.84 31.64
N MET A 290 -18.17 -5.15 31.71
CA MET A 290 -18.94 -5.85 30.68
C MET A 290 -20.47 -5.64 30.79
N LYS A 291 -20.98 -5.17 31.95
CA LYS A 291 -22.40 -4.89 32.17
C LYS A 291 -22.76 -3.62 31.37
#